data_AF-A0A7S7SKN6-F1
#
_entry.id   AF-A0A7S7SKN6-F1
#
_cell.length_a   1.000
_cell.length_b   1.000
_cell.length_c   1.000
_cell.angle_alpha   90.00
_cell.angle_beta   90.00
_cell.angle_gamma   90.00
#
_symmetry.space_group_name_H-M   'P 1'
#
loop_
_entity.id
_entity.type
_entity.pdbx_description
1 polymer ?
#
loop_
_entity_poly.entity_id
_entity_poly.type
_entity_poly.pdbx_seq_one_letter_code
_entity_poly.pdbx_strand_id
1 'polypeptide(L)' 'MIDDKTNSANCGSCFCGGAGPAMSEFLRKIGPPEGAKQHFDTARIEFLKGIRALIDARIENLSQPETKGTKVPVE' A
#
# COMPACT_ATOMS: atom_id res chain seq x y z
N MET A 1 -24.14 -5.25 22.48
CA MET A 1 -23.85 -5.99 21.24
C MET A 1 -23.89 -4.98 20.11
N ILE A 2 -22.78 -4.77 19.39
CA ILE A 2 -22.74 -3.84 18.25
C ILE A 2 -22.76 -4.72 17.00
N ASP A 3 -23.84 -4.57 16.24
CA ASP A 3 -24.16 -5.33 15.03
C ASP A 3 -23.13 -5.05 13.92
N ASP A 4 -22.49 -6.12 13.47
CA ASP A 4 -21.59 -6.15 12.32
C ASP A 4 -22.45 -6.07 11.04
N LYS A 5 -22.50 -4.88 10.42
CA LYS A 5 -23.16 -4.68 9.13
C LYS A 5 -22.36 -5.40 8.06
N THR A 6 -22.81 -6.62 7.78
CA THR A 6 -22.57 -7.43 6.59
C THR A 6 -22.75 -6.61 5.31
N ASN A 7 -21.66 -6.04 4.80
CA ASN A 7 -21.58 -5.63 3.42
C ASN A 7 -21.20 -6.88 2.59
N SER A 8 -22.22 -7.66 2.22
CA SER A 8 -22.11 -8.70 1.18
C SER A 8 -21.85 -8.05 -0.17
N ALA A 9 -20.64 -7.51 -0.35
CA ALA A 9 -20.14 -7.16 -1.66
C ALA A 9 -19.70 -8.45 -2.36
N ASN A 10 -20.47 -8.82 -3.37
CA ASN A 10 -20.26 -9.87 -4.36
C ASN A 10 -18.76 -10.14 -4.63
N CYS A 11 -18.13 -11.04 -3.84
CA CYS A 11 -16.71 -11.38 -3.93
C CYS A 11 -16.45 -12.43 -5.03
N GLY A 12 -17.11 -12.27 -6.18
CA GLY A 12 -16.88 -13.06 -7.38
C GLY A 12 -15.71 -12.55 -8.23
N SER A 13 -15.22 -11.34 -7.98
CA SER A 13 -14.18 -10.66 -8.78
C SER A 13 -13.01 -10.09 -7.98
N CYS A 14 -12.84 -10.45 -6.70
CA CYS A 14 -11.65 -10.08 -5.92
C CYS A 14 -10.38 -10.66 -6.58
N PHE A 15 -9.25 -9.94 -6.52
CA PHE A 15 -7.91 -10.44 -6.90
C PHE A 15 -7.57 -11.81 -6.27
N CYS A 16 -8.20 -12.10 -5.14
CA CYS A 16 -8.13 -13.36 -4.41
C CYS A 16 -9.03 -14.49 -4.97
N GLY A 17 -9.80 -14.28 -6.03
CA GLY A 17 -10.61 -15.30 -6.72
C GLY A 17 -11.65 -16.03 -5.86
N GLY A 18 -12.12 -15.41 -4.77
CA GLY A 18 -12.99 -16.07 -3.80
C GLY A 18 -12.25 -16.93 -2.75
N ALA A 19 -10.93 -17.05 -2.83
CA ALA A 19 -10.10 -17.75 -1.83
C ALA A 19 -9.81 -16.92 -0.57
N GLY A 20 -10.28 -15.67 -0.51
CA GLY A 20 -10.03 -14.74 0.60
C GLY A 20 -10.28 -15.33 1.99
N PRO A 21 -11.41 -16.02 2.25
CA PRO A 21 -11.68 -16.63 3.54
C PRO A 21 -10.71 -17.75 3.90
N ALA A 22 -10.45 -18.68 2.97
CA ALA A 22 -9.56 -19.82 3.19
C ALA A 22 -8.10 -19.39 3.39
N MET A 23 -7.65 -18.40 2.62
CA MET A 23 -6.30 -17.84 2.73
C MET A 23 -6.11 -17.09 4.04
N SER A 24 -7.12 -16.32 4.48
CA SER A 24 -7.09 -15.62 5.77
C SER A 24 -7.06 -16.59 6.95
N GLU A 25 -7.83 -17.68 6.87
CA GLU A 25 -7.86 -18.69 7.93
C GLU A 25 -6.54 -19.49 7.99
N PHE A 26 -5.96 -19.80 6.84
CA PHE A 26 -4.64 -20.43 6.76
C PHE A 26 -3.57 -19.52 7.38
N LEU A 27 -3.50 -18.26 6.97
CA LEU A 27 -2.56 -17.26 7.52
C LEU A 27 -2.74 -17.05 9.02
N ARG A 28 -3.95 -17.17 9.56
CA ARG A 28 -4.19 -17.10 11.02
C ARG A 28 -3.63 -18.31 11.75
N LYS A 29 -3.67 -19.49 11.14
CA LYS A 29 -3.17 -20.76 11.72
C LYS A 29 -1.64 -20.89 11.63
N ILE A 30 -1.01 -20.34 10.59
CA ILE A 30 0.45 -20.35 10.41
C ILE A 30 1.12 -19.04 10.82
N GLY A 31 0.35 -18.09 11.35
CA GLY A 31 0.80 -16.75 11.65
C GLY A 31 1.85 -16.71 12.77
N PRO A 32 2.66 -15.64 12.84
CA PRO A 32 3.66 -15.47 13.88
C PRO A 32 3.02 -15.51 15.28
N PRO A 33 3.74 -16.01 16.31
CA PRO A 33 3.27 -15.94 17.69
C PRO A 33 2.99 -14.49 18.10
N GLU A 34 2.05 -14.27 19.04
CA GLU A 34 1.53 -12.93 19.37
C GLU A 34 2.62 -11.89 19.68
N GLY A 35 3.72 -12.28 20.33
CA GLY A 35 4.87 -11.39 20.57
C GLY A 35 5.60 -10.96 19.29
N ALA A 36 5.68 -11.83 18.29
CA ALA A 36 6.29 -11.52 16.99
C ALA A 36 5.35 -10.68 16.10
N LYS A 37 4.04 -10.86 16.22
CA LYS A 37 3.02 -10.15 15.42
C LYS A 37 3.16 -8.64 15.52
N GLN A 38 3.39 -8.10 16.73
CA GLN A 38 3.61 -6.67 16.93
C GLN A 38 4.81 -6.13 16.14
N HIS A 39 5.89 -6.92 16.04
CA HIS A 39 7.06 -6.54 15.25
C HIS A 39 6.73 -6.49 13.74
N PHE A 40 5.97 -7.47 13.24
CA PHE A 40 5.55 -7.48 11.84
C PHE A 40 4.54 -6.37 11.51
N ASP A 41 3.62 -6.05 12.41
CA ASP A 41 2.68 -4.94 12.24
C ASP A 41 3.42 -3.59 12.16
N THR A 42 4.39 -3.40 13.05
CA THR A 42 5.25 -2.21 13.03
C THR A 42 6.08 -2.15 11.74
N ALA A 43 6.74 -3.26 11.38
CA ALA A 43 7.55 -3.34 10.16
C ALA A 43 6.70 -3.06 8.90
N ARG A 44 5.45 -3.54 8.86
CA ARG A 44 4.51 -3.26 7.77
C ARG A 44 4.24 -1.76 7.63
N ILE A 45 3.98 -1.08 8.74
CA ILE A 45 3.74 0.37 8.74
C ILE A 45 4.97 1.12 8.24
N GLU A 46 6.16 0.78 8.76
CA GLU A 46 7.42 1.44 8.35
C GLU A 46 7.77 1.18 6.88
N PHE A 47 7.53 -0.04 6.40
CA PHE A 47 7.69 -0.37 4.99
C PHE A 47 6.79 0.49 4.08
N LEU A 48 5.52 0.67 4.45
CA LEU A 48 4.59 1.50 3.70
C LEU A 48 4.96 2.99 3.74
N LYS A 49 5.47 3.49 4.87
CA LYS A 49 6.04 4.84 4.96
C LYS A 49 7.21 5.01 4.00
N GLY A 50 8.10 4.02 3.92
CA GLY A 50 9.22 4.01 2.98
C GLY A 50 8.77 4.06 1.53
N ILE A 51 7.78 3.25 1.15
CA ILE A 51 7.19 3.28 -0.21
C ILE A 51 6.62 4.65 -0.52
N ARG A 52 5.87 5.26 0.41
CA ARG A 52 5.30 6.60 0.22
C ARG A 52 6.40 7.63 -0.05
N ALA A 53 7.44 7.65 0.78
CA ALA A 53 8.56 8.59 0.60
C ALA A 53 9.25 8.43 -0.76
N LEU A 54 9.41 7.19 -1.23
CA LEU A 54 9.97 6.91 -2.56
C LEU A 54 9.10 7.47 -3.69
N ILE A 55 7.78 7.28 -3.60
CA ILE A 55 6.82 7.80 -4.57
C ILE A 55 6.84 9.34 -4.56
N ASP A 56 6.79 9.95 -3.39
CA ASP A 56 6.81 11.42 -3.23
C ASP A 56 8.08 12.02 -3.87
N ALA A 57 9.25 11.42 -3.61
CA ALA A 57 10.51 11.83 -4.23
C ALA A 57 10.49 11.68 -5.77
N ARG A 58 9.86 10.62 -6.29
CA ARG A 58 9.72 10.44 -7.74
C ARG A 58 8.80 11.49 -8.35
N ILE A 59 7.70 11.82 -7.69
CA ILE A 59 6.77 12.87 -8.12
C ILE A 59 7.49 14.21 -8.15
N GLU A 60 8.24 14.56 -7.10
CA GLU A 60 8.98 15.82 -7.04
C GLU A 60 9.95 15.95 -8.22
N ASN A 61 10.76 14.91 -8.47
CA ASN A 61 11.71 14.87 -9.59
C ASN A 61 11.02 15.04 -10.96
N LEU A 62 9.83 14.47 -11.14
CA LEU A 62 9.08 14.57 -12.40
C LEU A 62 8.26 15.85 -12.52
N SER A 63 7.96 16.51 -11.40
CA SER A 63 7.14 17.72 -11.35
C SER A 63 7.96 18.99 -11.55
N GLN A 64 9.29 18.92 -11.50
CA GLN A 64 10.13 20.07 -11.80
C GLN A 64 9.99 20.43 -13.28
N PRO A 65 9.54 21.66 -13.61
CA PRO A 65 9.48 22.11 -14.99
C PRO A 65 10.91 22.17 -15.52
N GLU A 66 11.19 21.43 -16.60
CA GLU A 66 12.48 21.58 -17.28
C GLU A 66 12.64 23.03 -17.74
N THR A 67 13.74 23.67 -17.34
CA THR A 67 14.13 24.98 -17.87
C THR A 67 14.56 24.81 -19.33
N LYS A 68 13.59 24.64 -20.23
CA LYS A 68 13.81 24.59 -21.67
C LYS A 68 14.11 26.00 -22.16
N GLY A 69 15.36 26.20 -22.57
CA GLY A 69 15.80 27.34 -23.38
C GLY A 69 16.29 28.54 -22.58
N THR A 70 17.61 28.73 -22.56
CA THR A 70 18.18 30.06 -22.35
C THR A 70 17.78 30.93 -23.53
N LYS A 71 16.91 31.93 -23.31
CA LYS A 71 16.62 32.94 -24.32
C LYS A 71 17.89 33.78 -24.50
N VAL A 72 18.64 33.51 -25.57
CA VAL A 72 19.77 34.34 -25.97
C VAL A 72 19.19 35.52 -26.78
N PRO A 73 19.28 36.77 -26.29
CA PRO A 73 18.94 37.92 -27.11
C PRO A 73 19.94 38.00 -28.28
N VAL A 74 19.43 38.10 -29.50
CA VAL A 74 20.24 38.34 -30.71
C VAL A 74 20.14 39.84 -31.01
N GLU A 75 21.28 40.52 -31.04
CA GLU A 75 21.44 41.91 -31.50
C GLU A 75 21.55 42.00 -33.02
#